data_AF-A0A1Y5N6M5-F1
#
_entry.id   AF-A0A1Y5N6M5-F1
#
_cell.length_a   1.000
_cell.length_b   1.000
_cell.length_c   1.000
_cell.angle_alpha   90.00
_cell.angle_beta   90.00
_cell.angle_gamma   90.00
#
_symmetry.space_group_name_H-M   'P 1'
#
loop_
_entity.id
_entity.type
_entity.pdbx_description
1 polymer ?
#
loop_
_entity_poly.entity_id
_entity_poly.type
_entity_poly.pdbx_seq_one_letter_code
_entity_poly.pdbx_strand_id
1 'polypeptide(L)'
;RLELPGFPKDWDERTLSLFIDSTLLESKIMSLTPPEGYPNAPYYNTPEELTRLYEAGKLDKKLNPLTPVMYRESFPEDLRAKILSYAKEHNIKD
;
A
#
# COMPACT_ATOMS: atom_id res chain seq x y z
N ARG A 1 14.49 8.31 37.09
CA ARG A 1 14.80 8.02 35.67
C ARG A 1 14.76 6.51 35.53
N LEU A 2 13.90 5.98 34.66
CA LEU A 2 13.81 4.52 34.45
C LEU A 2 15.10 4.06 33.75
N GLU A 3 15.94 3.30 34.44
CA GLU A 3 17.14 2.71 33.83
C GLU A 3 16.75 1.41 33.13
N LEU A 4 16.46 1.49 31.83
CA LEU A 4 16.22 0.31 30.99
C LEU A 4 17.55 -0.15 30.36
N PRO A 5 18.05 -1.35 30.68
CA PRO A 5 19.27 -1.87 30.08
C PRO A 5 19.09 -2.02 28.55
N GLY A 6 20.07 -1.52 27.78
CA GLY A 6 20.06 -1.57 26.32
C GLY A 6 19.67 -0.27 25.61
N PHE A 7 19.29 0.77 26.35
CA PHE A 7 18.92 2.09 25.79
C PHE A 7 19.91 3.19 26.18
N PRO A 8 20.15 4.19 25.32
CA PRO A 8 21.01 5.33 25.64
C PRO A 8 20.52 6.11 26.87
N LYS A 9 21.46 6.49 27.76
CA LYS A 9 21.16 7.13 29.04
C LYS A 9 20.75 8.61 28.94
N ASP A 10 21.03 9.20 27.78
CA ASP A 10 20.75 10.58 27.39
C ASP A 10 19.36 10.78 26.78
N TRP A 11 18.60 9.69 26.55
CA TRP A 11 17.22 9.78 26.09
C TRP A 11 16.29 10.22 27.20
N ASP A 12 15.39 11.15 26.87
CA ASP A 12 14.26 11.49 27.72
C ASP A 12 13.15 10.43 27.61
N GLU A 13 12.20 10.48 28.54
CA GLU A 13 11.11 9.51 28.64
C GLU A 13 10.24 9.48 27.37
N ARG A 14 10.04 10.64 26.73
CA ARG A 14 9.27 10.76 25.49
C ARG A 14 9.98 10.05 24.34
N THR A 15 11.28 10.27 24.18
CA THR A 15 12.10 9.64 23.14
C THR A 15 12.10 8.12 23.31
N LEU A 16 12.26 7.65 24.55
CA LEU A 16 12.22 6.23 24.86
C LEU A 16 10.85 5.60 24.55
N SER A 17 9.74 6.25 24.93
CA SER A 17 8.39 5.76 24.60
C SER A 17 8.18 5.69 23.10
N LEU A 18 8.52 6.76 22.37
CA LEU A 18 8.34 6.82 20.92
C LEU A 18 9.13 5.72 20.19
N PHE A 19 10.36 5.44 20.63
CA PHE A 19 11.18 4.40 20.05
C PHE A 19 10.60 2.99 20.27
N ILE A 20 10.11 2.70 21.47
CA ILE A 20 9.47 1.42 21.78
C ILE A 20 8.20 1.25 20.95
N ASP A 21 7.36 2.30 20.90
CA ASP A 21 6.11 2.29 20.14
C ASP A 21 6.35 2.12 18.64
N SER A 22 7.35 2.82 18.07
CA SER A 22 7.71 2.69 16.65
C SER A 22 8.22 1.29 16.34
N THR A 23 9.11 0.75 17.17
CA THR A 23 9.65 -0.61 16.99
C THR A 23 8.54 -1.66 17.06
N LEU A 24 7.61 -1.54 18.01
CA LEU A 24 6.48 -2.44 18.12
C LEU A 24 5.55 -2.32 16.91
N LEU A 25 5.26 -1.10 16.45
CA LEU A 25 4.45 -0.87 15.26
C LEU A 25 5.08 -1.49 14.01
N GLU A 26 6.35 -1.23 13.76
CA GLU A 26 7.10 -1.78 12.62
C GLU A 26 7.09 -3.31 12.64
N SER A 27 7.32 -3.93 13.80
CA SER A 27 7.28 -5.39 13.94
C SER A 27 5.91 -5.99 13.58
N LYS A 28 4.82 -5.31 13.97
CA LYS A 28 3.46 -5.73 13.63
C LYS A 28 3.17 -5.57 12.15
N ILE A 29 3.60 -4.46 11.55
CA ILE A 29 3.48 -4.24 10.11
C ILE A 29 4.23 -5.34 9.36
N MET A 30 5.49 -5.59 9.70
CA MET A 30 6.30 -6.64 9.06
C MET A 30 5.70 -8.04 9.24
N SER A 31 5.04 -8.33 10.36
CA SER A 31 4.34 -9.60 10.56
C SER A 31 3.05 -9.72 9.73
N LEU A 32 2.38 -8.62 9.41
CA LEU A 32 1.12 -8.61 8.63
C LEU A 32 1.36 -8.45 7.12
N THR A 33 2.44 -7.78 6.74
CA THR A 33 2.85 -7.50 5.37
C THR A 33 4.32 -7.89 5.19
N PRO A 34 4.68 -9.17 5.38
CA PRO A 34 6.07 -9.58 5.26
C PRO A 34 6.53 -9.44 3.79
N PRO A 35 7.84 -9.29 3.55
CA PRO A 35 8.39 -9.19 2.21
C PRO A 35 7.95 -10.36 1.32
N GLU A 36 7.87 -10.12 0.00
CA GLU A 36 7.52 -11.13 -0.98
C GLU A 36 8.41 -12.39 -0.82
N GLY A 37 7.78 -13.57 -0.68
CA GLY A 37 8.46 -14.85 -0.47
C GLY A 37 8.48 -15.37 0.98
N TYR A 38 8.01 -14.62 1.97
CA TYR A 38 7.76 -15.16 3.31
C TYR A 38 6.45 -15.99 3.34
N PRO A 39 6.32 -17.01 4.21
CA PRO A 39 5.14 -17.90 4.23
C PRO A 39 3.78 -17.20 4.37
N ASN A 40 3.77 -15.99 4.94
CA ASN A 40 2.60 -15.14 5.15
C ASN A 40 2.58 -13.88 4.28
N ALA A 41 3.44 -13.79 3.26
CA ALA A 41 3.46 -12.65 2.34
C ALA A 41 2.23 -12.64 1.45
N PRO A 42 1.59 -11.47 1.25
CA PRO A 42 0.62 -11.32 0.18
C PRO A 42 1.28 -11.71 -1.15
N TYR A 43 0.65 -12.62 -1.88
CA TYR A 43 1.08 -12.94 -3.23
C TYR A 43 0.61 -11.81 -4.15
N TYR A 44 1.55 -11.10 -4.78
CA TYR A 44 1.23 -10.10 -5.81
C TYR A 44 1.38 -10.75 -7.18
N ASN A 45 0.29 -10.75 -7.96
CA ASN A 45 0.38 -11.20 -9.34
C ASN A 45 1.13 -10.16 -10.19
N THR A 46 2.00 -10.61 -11.09
CA THR A 46 2.58 -9.72 -12.11
C THR A 46 1.49 -9.26 -13.08
N PRO A 47 1.68 -8.15 -13.83
CA PRO A 47 0.71 -7.71 -14.84
C PRO A 47 0.35 -8.80 -15.87
N GLU A 48 1.33 -9.63 -16.25
CA GLU A 48 1.14 -10.75 -17.17
C GLU A 48 0.28 -11.86 -16.55
N GLU A 49 0.50 -12.15 -15.27
CA GLU A 49 -0.32 -13.11 -14.53
C GLU A 49 -1.76 -12.62 -14.36
N LEU A 50 -1.94 -11.34 -14.01
CA LEU A 50 -3.27 -10.72 -13.91
C LEU A 50 -4.02 -10.79 -15.24
N THR A 51 -3.33 -10.54 -16.35
CA THR A 51 -3.89 -10.68 -17.69
C THR A 51 -4.36 -12.11 -17.96
N ARG A 52 -3.51 -13.11 -17.69
CA ARG A 52 -3.87 -14.53 -17.85
C ARG A 52 -5.03 -14.95 -16.97
N LEU A 53 -5.07 -14.49 -15.71
CA LEU A 53 -6.15 -14.81 -14.77
C LEU A 53 -7.48 -14.18 -15.21
N TYR A 54 -7.44 -12.95 -15.74
CA TYR A 54 -8.60 -12.28 -16.31
C TYR A 54 -9.12 -13.01 -17.55
N GLU A 55 -8.25 -13.33 -18.51
CA GLU A 55 -8.58 -14.09 -19.73
C GLU A 55 -9.12 -15.49 -19.42
N ALA A 56 -8.58 -16.14 -18.38
CA ALA A 56 -9.06 -17.43 -17.89
C ALA A 56 -10.40 -17.35 -17.13
N GLY A 57 -10.96 -16.14 -16.92
CA GLY A 57 -12.22 -15.94 -16.20
C GLY A 57 -12.15 -16.22 -14.70
N LYS A 58 -10.95 -16.28 -14.12
CA LYS A 58 -10.75 -16.47 -12.67
C LYS A 58 -10.97 -15.19 -11.87
N LEU A 59 -10.79 -14.04 -12.51
CA LEU A 59 -11.13 -12.73 -11.95
C LEU A 59 -12.57 -12.37 -12.30
N ASP A 60 -13.20 -11.55 -11.46
CA ASP A 60 -14.52 -11.00 -11.79
C ASP A 60 -14.44 -10.28 -13.14
N LYS A 61 -15.30 -10.68 -14.08
CA LYS A 61 -15.36 -10.10 -15.43
C LYS A 61 -15.63 -8.60 -15.41
N LYS A 62 -16.28 -8.08 -14.37
CA LYS A 62 -16.51 -6.63 -14.17
C LYS A 62 -15.30 -5.91 -13.59
N LEU A 63 -14.31 -6.64 -13.09
CA LEU A 63 -13.15 -6.12 -12.39
C LEU A 63 -11.86 -6.42 -13.17
N ASN A 64 -11.82 -5.97 -14.42
CA ASN A 64 -10.60 -6.06 -15.22
C ASN A 64 -9.46 -5.33 -14.50
N PRO A 65 -8.38 -6.03 -14.09
CA PRO A 65 -7.29 -5.42 -13.33
C PRO A 65 -6.54 -4.37 -14.16
N LEU A 66 -6.63 -4.41 -15.48
CA LEU A 66 -6.01 -3.46 -16.40
C LEU A 66 -6.81 -2.18 -16.56
N THR A 67 -8.07 -2.13 -16.12
CA THR A 67 -8.85 -0.88 -16.17
C THR A 67 -8.42 0.03 -15.03
N PRO A 68 -7.85 1.22 -15.32
CA PRO A 68 -7.48 2.17 -14.29
C PRO A 68 -8.66 2.47 -13.37
N VAL A 69 -8.38 2.63 -12.08
CA VAL A 69 -9.42 2.81 -11.05
C VAL A 69 -10.33 4.00 -11.38
N MET A 70 -9.77 5.08 -11.93
CA MET A 70 -10.54 6.26 -12.35
C MET A 70 -11.61 5.94 -13.39
N TYR A 71 -11.48 4.84 -14.15
CA TYR A 71 -12.44 4.42 -15.17
C TYR A 71 -13.50 3.43 -14.70
N ARG A 72 -13.45 3.01 -13.43
CA ARG A 72 -14.43 2.07 -12.86
C ARG A 72 -15.76 2.76 -12.54
N GLU A 73 -16.84 1.98 -12.54
CA GLU A 73 -18.21 2.46 -12.26
C GLU A 73 -18.36 3.02 -10.85
N SER A 74 -17.68 2.43 -9.86
CA SER A 74 -17.71 2.88 -8.47
C SER A 74 -16.89 4.15 -8.19
N PHE A 75 -16.15 4.67 -9.18
CA PHE A 75 -15.27 5.81 -8.96
C PHE A 75 -16.05 7.12 -9.01
N PRO A 76 -15.87 8.05 -8.04
CA PRO A 76 -16.61 9.31 -8.00
C PRO A 76 -16.40 10.15 -9.26
N GLU A 77 -17.50 10.56 -9.89
CA GLU A 77 -17.47 11.28 -11.17
C GLU A 77 -16.86 12.68 -11.02
N ASP A 78 -17.08 13.34 -9.88
CA ASP A 78 -16.49 14.66 -9.59
C ASP A 78 -14.96 14.61 -9.50
N LEU A 79 -14.43 13.52 -8.94
CA LEU A 79 -13.00 13.29 -8.82
C LEU A 79 -12.38 12.94 -10.17
N ARG A 80 -13.08 12.14 -10.99
CA ARG A 80 -12.67 11.84 -12.37
C ARG A 80 -12.53 13.12 -13.19
N ALA A 81 -13.52 14.01 -13.11
CA ALA A 81 -13.50 15.28 -13.82
C ALA A 81 -12.31 16.16 -13.41
N LYS A 82 -12.00 16.23 -12.10
CA LYS A 82 -10.83 16.97 -11.58
C LYS A 82 -9.51 16.40 -12.11
N ILE A 83 -9.34 15.08 -12.09
CA ILE A 83 -8.13 14.40 -12.58
C ILE A 83 -7.93 14.69 -14.08
N LEU A 84 -8.98 14.54 -14.89
CA LEU A 84 -8.93 14.79 -16.33
C LEU A 84 -8.65 16.26 -16.65
N SER A 85 -9.23 17.20 -15.90
CA SER A 85 -8.95 18.63 -16.05
C SER A 85 -7.49 18.95 -15.77
N TYR A 86 -6.95 18.41 -14.67
CA TYR A 86 -5.55 18.59 -14.29
C TYR A 86 -4.61 18.00 -15.36
N ALA A 87 -4.87 16.78 -15.83
CA ALA A 87 -4.07 16.15 -16.87
C ALA A 87 -4.03 17.00 -18.15
N LYS A 88 -5.17 17.57 -18.54
CA LYS A 88 -5.28 18.47 -19.69
C LYS A 88 -4.50 19.78 -19.50
N GLU A 89 -4.61 20.41 -18.33
CA GLU A 89 -3.91 21.66 -18.00
C GLU A 89 -2.38 21.48 -18.02
N HIS A 90 -1.91 20.31 -17.60
CA HIS A 90 -0.49 20.01 -17.47
C HIS A 90 0.08 19.15 -18.61
N ASN A 91 -0.66 18.94 -19.69
CA ASN A 91 -0.25 18.11 -20.84
C ASN A 91 0.24 16.71 -20.45
N ILE A 92 -0.34 16.11 -19.41
CA ILE A 92 -0.05 14.75 -18.98
C ILE A 92 -0.77 13.79 -19.94
N LYS A 93 -0.02 12.86 -20.52
CA LYS A 93 -0.55 11.82 -21.41
C LYS A 93 -0.68 10.50 -20.64
N ASP A 94 -1.66 9.69 -21.05
CA ASP A 94 -1.82 8.30 -20.64
C ASP A 94 -0.59 7.44 -21.04
#